data_AF-A0A3M1NXS6-F1
#
_entry.id   AF-A0A3M1NXS6-F1
#
_cell.length_a   1.000
_cell.length_b   1.000
_cell.length_c   1.000
_cell.angle_alpha   90.00
_cell.angle_beta   90.00
_cell.angle_gamma   90.00
#
_symmetry.space_group_name_H-M   'P 1'
#
loop_
_entity.id
_entity.type
_entity.pdbx_description
1 polymer ?
#
loop_
_entity_poly.entity_id
_entity_poly.type
_entity_poly.pdbx_seq_one_letter_code
_entity_poly.pdbx_strand_id
1 'polypeptide(L)' 'SHVIVRNPQKRDILPSEVQEYAARLAVSKSAGKHASYVPVMITKVKYVRKPRKSPPGLVSVQQSKTIYVDPLPVKE' A
#
# COMPACT_ATOMS: atom_id res chain seq x y z
N SER A 1 -6.81 2.49 -2.67
CA SER A 1 -7.11 2.54 -1.22
C SER A 1 -5.86 2.46 -0.37
N HIS A 2 -5.93 2.88 0.90
CA HIS A 2 -4.89 2.59 1.90
C HIS A 2 -5.07 1.16 2.44
N VAL A 3 -3.99 0.40 2.56
CA VAL A 3 -3.97 -0.97 3.10
C VAL A 3 -2.94 -1.05 4.22
N ILE A 4 -3.29 -1.69 5.33
CA ILE A 4 -2.40 -1.88 6.48
C ILE A 4 -2.22 -3.37 6.72
N VAL A 5 -0.97 -3.82 6.74
CA VAL A 5 -0.62 -5.19 7.15
C VAL A 5 -0.27 -5.18 8.63
N ARG A 6 -0.96 -6.02 9.41
CA ARG A 6 -0.64 -6.21 10.84
C ARG A 6 0.65 -7.02 10.96
N ASN A 7 1.58 -6.54 11.78
CA ASN A 7 2.90 -7.14 11.98
C ASN A 7 3.13 -7.46 13.46
N PRO A 8 2.45 -8.47 14.02
CA PRO A 8 2.56 -8.81 15.44
C PRO A 8 3.97 -9.25 15.84
N GLN A 9 4.70 -9.87 14.92
CA GLN A 9 6.08 -10.33 15.12
C GLN A 9 7.11 -9.20 14.98
N LYS A 10 6.67 -7.95 14.73
CA LYS A 10 7.53 -6.76 14.59
C LYS A 10 8.69 -6.96 13.61
N ARG A 11 8.49 -7.75 12.54
CA ARG A 11 9.50 -7.98 11.50
C ARG A 11 9.88 -6.66 10.85
N ASP A 12 11.16 -6.46 10.58
CA ASP A 12 11.59 -5.24 9.88
C ASP A 12 11.11 -5.17 8.44
N ILE A 13 11.10 -6.32 7.78
CA ILE A 13 10.64 -6.51 6.42
C ILE A 13 9.64 -7.67 6.43
N LEU A 14 8.48 -7.46 5.83
CA LEU A 14 7.48 -8.52 5.65
C LEU A 14 7.92 -9.45 4.50
N PRO A 15 7.51 -10.72 4.48
CA PRO A 15 7.73 -11.59 3.31
C PRO A 15 7.24 -10.93 2.01
N SER A 16 7.93 -11.16 0.90
CA SER A 16 7.59 -10.58 -0.42
C SER A 16 6.15 -10.87 -0.82
N GLU A 17 5.71 -12.11 -0.65
CA GLU A 17 4.35 -12.57 -0.95
C GLU A 17 3.28 -11.74 -0.22
N VAL A 18 3.53 -11.38 1.04
CA VAL A 18 2.62 -10.55 1.84
C VAL A 18 2.61 -9.11 1.33
N GLN A 19 3.78 -8.57 0.97
CA GLN A 19 3.90 -7.22 0.40
C GLN A 19 3.15 -7.13 -0.93
N GLU A 20 3.36 -8.10 -1.82
CA GLU A 20 2.70 -8.18 -3.12
C GLU A 20 1.20 -8.33 -2.95
N TYR A 21 0.71 -9.28 -2.16
CA TYR A 21 -0.72 -9.46 -1.95
C TYR A 21 -1.41 -8.19 -1.42
N ALA A 22 -0.81 -7.53 -0.42
CA ALA A 22 -1.32 -6.27 0.11
C ALA A 22 -1.33 -5.14 -0.92
N ALA A 23 -0.28 -5.05 -1.75
CA ALA A 23 -0.21 -4.07 -2.83
C ALA A 23 -1.26 -4.32 -3.90
N ARG A 24 -1.46 -5.57 -4.33
CA ARG A 24 -2.50 -5.91 -5.32
C ARG A 24 -3.91 -5.62 -4.81
N LEU A 25 -4.15 -5.83 -3.51
CA LEU A 25 -5.40 -5.43 -2.84
C LEU A 25 -5.59 -3.91 -2.82
N ALA A 26 -4.51 -3.14 -2.61
CA ALA A 26 -4.56 -1.68 -2.67
C ALA A 26 -4.92 -1.17 -4.07
N VAL A 27 -4.36 -1.81 -5.11
CA VAL A 27 -4.60 -1.50 -6.53
C VAL A 27 -6.02 -1.86 -6.96
N SER A 28 -6.56 -3.02 -6.55
CA SER A 28 -7.91 -3.45 -6.95
C SER A 28 -9.02 -2.48 -6.48
N LYS A 29 -8.76 -1.74 -5.41
CA LYS A 29 -9.63 -0.66 -4.89
C LYS A 29 -9.04 0.73 -5.18
N SER A 30 -8.38 0.91 -6.32
CA SER A 30 -7.82 2.19 -6.75
C SER A 30 -8.28 2.59 -8.15
N ALA A 31 -7.92 3.79 -8.59
CA ALA A 31 -8.11 4.21 -9.98
C ALA A 31 -7.32 3.34 -10.97
N GLY A 32 -6.19 2.76 -10.54
CA GLY A 32 -5.34 1.88 -11.35
C GLY A 32 -5.83 0.44 -11.49
N LYS A 33 -7.05 0.11 -11.04
CA LYS A 33 -7.58 -1.27 -11.04
C LYS A 33 -7.65 -1.96 -12.41
N HIS A 34 -7.62 -1.20 -13.51
CA HIS A 34 -7.64 -1.71 -14.89
C HIS A 34 -6.28 -1.63 -15.59
N ALA A 35 -5.27 -1.05 -14.94
CA ALA A 35 -3.92 -0.98 -15.48
C ALA A 35 -3.11 -2.20 -15.04
N SER A 36 -2.23 -2.68 -15.92
CA SER A 36 -1.14 -3.57 -15.54
C SER A 36 0.05 -2.77 -15.01
N TYR A 37 0.92 -3.43 -14.24
CA TYR A 37 2.18 -2.86 -13.77
C TYR A 37 2.04 -1.54 -12.99
N VAL A 38 1.19 -1.56 -11.95
CA VAL A 38 0.87 -0.35 -11.16
C VAL A 38 1.90 -0.15 -10.04
N PRO A 39 2.50 1.05 -9.91
CA PRO A 39 3.41 1.35 -8.81
C PRO A 39 2.66 1.53 -7.49
N VAL A 40 3.13 0.87 -6.44
CA VAL A 40 2.57 0.93 -5.08
C VAL A 40 3.67 1.24 -4.08
N MET A 41 3.45 2.25 -3.25
CA MET A 41 4.35 2.61 -2.15
C MET A 41 4.09 1.75 -0.92
N ILE A 42 5.14 1.13 -0.39
CA ILE A 42 5.15 0.37 0.85
C ILE A 42 6.06 1.09 1.85
N THR A 43 5.56 1.30 3.07
CA THR A 43 6.36 1.85 4.17
C THR A 43 5.84 1.35 5.52
N LYS A 44 6.62 1.57 6.59
CA LYS A 44 6.15 1.37 7.97
C LYS A 44 5.24 2.53 8.37
N VAL A 45 4.19 2.23 9.14
CA VAL A 45 3.18 3.23 9.58
C VAL A 45 3.81 4.44 10.28
N LYS A 46 4.91 4.26 11.03
CA LYS A 46 5.64 5.35 11.70
C LYS A 46 6.18 6.43 10.74
N TYR A 47 6.33 6.12 9.45
CA TYR A 47 6.78 7.06 8.42
C TYR A 47 5.62 7.69 7.62
N VAL A 48 4.38 7.41 7.99
CA VAL A 48 3.19 8.03 7.41
C VAL A 48 2.71 9.13 8.36
N ARG A 49 2.50 10.35 7.84
CA ARG A 49 2.00 11.48 8.62
C ARG A 49 0.83 12.14 7.91
N LYS A 50 -0.15 12.59 8.69
CA LYS A 50 -1.22 13.46 8.19
C LYS A 50 -0.83 14.92 8.44
N PRO A 51 -0.63 15.74 7.40
CA PRO A 51 -0.36 17.17 7.59
C PRO A 51 -1.48 17.85 8.39
N ARG A 52 -1.12 18.81 9.25
CA ARG A 52 -2.13 19.54 10.04
C ARG A 52 -3.11 20.25 9.11
N LYS A 53 -4.40 20.17 9.45
CA LYS A 53 -5.51 20.75 8.67
C LYS A 53 -5.68 20.20 7.24
N SER A 54 -5.05 19.07 6.88
CA SER A 54 -5.30 18.46 5.57
C SER A 54 -6.67 17.75 5.52
N PRO A 55 -7.27 17.64 4.32
CA PRO A 55 -8.47 16.84 4.11
C PRO A 55 -8.30 15.38 4.58
N PRO A 56 -9.39 14.71 4.98
CA PRO A 56 -9.37 13.27 5.25
C PRO A 56 -8.78 12.48 4.06
N GLY A 57 -7.97 11.46 4.37
CA GLY A 57 -7.32 10.63 3.36
C GLY A 57 -6.00 11.18 2.80
N LEU A 58 -5.70 12.49 2.95
CA LEU A 58 -4.41 13.03 2.53
C LEU A 58 -3.32 12.70 3.55
N VAL A 59 -2.26 12.02 3.09
CA VAL A 59 -1.11 11.63 3.90
C VAL A 59 0.21 11.98 3.19
N SER A 60 1.22 12.33 3.96
CA SER A 60 2.62 12.36 3.50
C SER A 60 3.34 11.08 3.92
N VAL A 61 4.18 10.58 3.03
CA VAL A 61 4.92 9.33 3.21
C VAL A 61 6.40 9.64 3.15
N GLN A 62 7.16 9.10 4.10
CA GLN A 62 8.62 9.14 4.12
C GLN A 62 9.16 7.70 4.04
N GLN A 63 10.41 7.55 3.59
CA GLN A 63 11.12 6.26 3.55
C GLN A 63 10.26 5.13 2.99
N SER A 64 9.77 5.31 1.76
CA SER A 64 8.97 4.30 1.05
C SER A 64 9.81 3.52 0.04
N LYS A 65 9.42 2.28 -0.16
CA LYS A 65 9.81 1.46 -1.30
C LYS A 65 8.65 1.41 -2.29
N THR A 66 8.94 1.54 -3.57
CA THR A 66 7.94 1.31 -4.62
C THR A 66 8.08 -0.12 -5.14
N ILE A 67 6.96 -0.83 -5.27
CA ILE A 67 6.88 -2.10 -5.99
C ILE A 67 5.85 -1.98 -7.11
N TYR A 68 6.04 -2.73 -8.18
CA TYR A 68 5.11 -2.78 -9.31
C TYR A 68 4.32 -4.07 -9.25
N VAL A 69 3.00 -3.97 -9.33
CA VAL A 69 2.11 -5.13 -9.23
C VAL A 69 0.96 -5.05 -10.22
N ASP A 70 0.48 -6.21 -10.64
CA ASP A 70 -0.77 -6.31 -11.38
C ASP A 70 -1.97 -6.41 -10.41
N PRO A 71 -3.13 -5.82 -10.75
CA PRO A 71 -4.31 -5.90 -9.91
C PRO A 71 -4.71 -7.35 -9.60
N LEU A 72 -5.30 -7.58 -8.42
CA LEU A 72 -6.05 -8.81 -8.19
C LEU A 72 -7.32 -8.78 -9.04
N PRO A 73 -7.71 -9.90 -9.67
CA PRO A 73 -9.04 -10.00 -10.27
C PRO A 73 -10.06 -9.68 -9.19
N VAL A 74 -10.97 -8.76 -9.48
CA VAL A 74 -12.05 -8.42 -8.57
C VAL A 74 -12.96 -9.64 -8.53
N LYS A 75 -12.95 -10.40 -7.43
CA LYS A 75 -14.08 -11.29 -7.13
C LYS A 75 -15.26 -10.37 -6.84
N GLU A 76 -16.24 -10.42 -7.73
CA GLU A 76 -17.57 -9.84 -7.51
C GLU A 76 -18.20 -10.40 -6.24
#